data_AF-A0A1B6JBT2-F1
#
_entry.id   AF-A0A1B6JBT2-F1
#
_cell.length_a   1.000
_cell.length_b   1.000
_cell.length_c   1.000
_cell.angle_alpha   90.00
_cell.angle_beta   90.00
_cell.angle_gamma   90.00
#
_symmetry.space_group_name_H-M   'P 1'
#
loop_
_entity.id
_entity.type
_entity.pdbx_description
1 polymer ?
#
loop_
_entity_poly.entity_id
_entity_poly.type
_entity_poly.pdbx_seq_one_letter_code
_entity_poly.pdbx_strand_id
1 'polypeptide(L)'
;SRKLLKTATMVSSKCTLRVAIDFSFDDLMSEKDIRKCVKQLTHCYCLNRRTANPVQLYATNFCGRSKEVMAYNIGYQNWDIHFNEKNYTSVFLKNDIVYLTSDSENVLSELDDRKVYVIGALVDYNRHKGHTLRVAIEQGIAHAQ
;
A
#
# COMPACT_ATOMS: atom_id res chain seq x y z
N SER A 1 13.69 -8.42 19.27
CA SER A 1 13.94 -7.33 20.25
C SER A 1 13.95 -5.98 19.52
N ARG A 2 13.74 -4.84 20.19
CA ARG A 2 13.81 -3.50 19.54
C ARG A 2 15.15 -3.22 18.86
N LYS A 3 16.25 -3.81 19.36
CA LYS A 3 17.59 -3.71 18.74
C LYS A 3 17.63 -4.41 17.38
N LEU A 4 17.04 -5.60 17.26
CA LEU A 4 16.97 -6.34 15.99
C LEU A 4 16.17 -5.59 14.91
N LEU A 5 15.12 -4.86 15.30
CA LEU A 5 14.35 -4.07 14.34
C LEU A 5 15.21 -2.99 13.68
N LYS A 6 16.18 -2.41 14.38
CA LYS A 6 17.05 -1.37 13.80
C LYS A 6 17.94 -1.91 12.67
N THR A 7 18.28 -3.20 12.70
CA THR A 7 19.17 -3.83 11.72
C THR A 7 18.41 -4.63 10.66
N ALA A 8 17.20 -5.11 10.98
CA ALA A 8 16.30 -5.77 10.05
C ALA A 8 15.43 -4.73 9.33
N THR A 9 16.02 -4.00 8.40
CA THR A 9 15.32 -3.03 7.55
C THR A 9 14.75 -3.69 6.31
N MET A 10 13.73 -3.10 5.69
CA MET A 10 13.13 -3.58 4.44
C MET A 10 14.18 -3.70 3.34
N VAL A 11 15.04 -2.69 3.19
CA VAL A 11 16.15 -2.74 2.21
C VAL A 11 17.15 -3.88 2.44
N SER A 12 17.32 -4.35 3.69
CA SER A 12 18.19 -5.48 4.03
C SER A 12 17.48 -6.85 3.97
N SER A 13 16.18 -6.86 3.66
CA SER A 13 15.37 -8.07 3.61
C SER A 13 15.79 -8.98 2.46
N LYS A 14 15.67 -10.30 2.66
CA LYS A 14 15.77 -11.27 1.57
C LYS A 14 14.55 -11.27 0.65
N CYS A 15 13.43 -10.69 1.11
CA CYS A 15 12.21 -10.56 0.33
C CYS A 15 12.26 -9.28 -0.50
N THR A 16 12.26 -9.43 -1.83
CA THR A 16 12.25 -8.29 -2.77
C THR A 16 10.85 -7.91 -3.23
N LEU A 17 9.82 -8.68 -2.85
CA LEU A 17 8.42 -8.38 -3.15
C LEU A 17 8.06 -6.96 -2.73
N ARG A 18 7.44 -6.22 -3.63
CA ARG A 18 7.01 -4.84 -3.42
C ARG A 18 5.50 -4.79 -3.21
N VAL A 19 5.07 -4.13 -2.14
CA VAL A 19 3.66 -3.88 -1.84
C VAL A 19 3.46 -2.38 -1.72
N ALA A 20 2.54 -1.83 -2.51
CA ALA A 20 2.20 -0.41 -2.49
C ALA A 20 0.76 -0.22 -2.01
N ILE A 21 0.58 0.71 -1.08
CA ILE A 21 -0.73 1.14 -0.60
C ILE A 21 -1.08 2.46 -1.31
N ASP A 22 -2.16 2.45 -2.10
CA ASP A 22 -2.60 3.59 -2.91
C ASP A 22 -3.57 4.50 -2.15
N PHE A 23 -3.10 5.70 -1.76
CA PHE A 23 -3.88 6.71 -1.04
C PHE A 23 -4.65 7.69 -1.94
N SER A 24 -4.92 7.33 -3.20
CA SER A 24 -5.66 8.19 -4.14
C SER A 24 -7.15 8.42 -3.80
N PHE A 25 -7.67 7.78 -2.74
CA PHE A 25 -9.11 7.70 -2.46
C PHE A 25 -9.60 8.52 -1.26
N ASP A 26 -8.83 9.50 -0.79
CA ASP A 26 -9.24 10.37 0.32
C ASP A 26 -10.65 10.95 0.12
N ASP A 27 -10.98 11.38 -1.10
CA ASP A 27 -12.28 12.00 -1.48
C ASP A 27 -13.47 11.06 -1.42
N LEU A 28 -13.23 9.75 -1.34
CA LEU A 28 -14.27 8.73 -1.16
C LEU A 28 -14.50 8.36 0.30
N MET A 29 -13.72 8.92 1.22
CA MET A 29 -13.76 8.57 2.64
C MET A 29 -14.19 9.73 3.52
N SER A 30 -14.99 9.41 4.54
CA SER A 30 -15.23 10.31 5.66
C SER A 30 -13.97 10.46 6.51
N GLU A 31 -13.88 11.51 7.31
CA GLU A 31 -12.74 11.71 8.22
C GLU A 31 -12.55 10.52 9.20
N LYS A 32 -13.65 9.87 9.61
CA LYS A 32 -13.63 8.66 10.44
C LYS A 32 -13.02 7.47 9.69
N ASP A 33 -13.31 7.36 8.39
CA ASP A 33 -12.82 6.27 7.55
C ASP A 33 -11.36 6.47 7.16
N ILE A 34 -10.92 7.72 6.93
CA ILE A 34 -9.51 8.07 6.77
C ILE A 34 -8.71 7.68 8.01
N ARG A 35 -9.20 7.99 9.21
CA ARG A 35 -8.56 7.57 10.47
C ARG A 35 -8.44 6.04 10.59
N LYS A 36 -9.43 5.29 10.11
CA LYS A 36 -9.36 3.82 10.05
C LYS A 36 -8.31 3.34 9.05
N CYS A 37 -8.27 3.95 7.86
CA CYS A 37 -7.30 3.63 6.82
C CYS A 37 -5.86 3.85 7.31
N VAL A 38 -5.56 5.01 7.91
CA VAL A 38 -4.23 5.30 8.49
C VAL A 38 -3.88 4.33 9.62
N LYS A 39 -4.85 3.93 10.44
CA LYS A 39 -4.65 2.90 11.48
C LYS A 39 -4.32 1.54 10.87
N GLN A 40 -4.94 1.17 9.75
CA GLN A 40 -4.63 -0.07 9.02
C GLN A 40 -3.21 -0.02 8.44
N LEU A 41 -2.79 1.10 7.83
CA LEU A 41 -1.39 1.29 7.39
C LEU A 41 -0.41 1.09 8.54
N THR A 42 -0.69 1.71 9.69
CA THR A 42 0.12 1.57 10.92
C THR A 42 0.24 0.11 11.35
N HIS A 43 -0.86 -0.64 11.27
CA HIS A 43 -0.89 -2.05 11.60
C HIS A 43 -0.07 -2.90 10.60
N CYS A 44 -0.27 -2.70 9.30
CA CYS A 44 0.50 -3.36 8.24
C CYS A 44 2.00 -3.14 8.41
N TYR A 45 2.42 -1.90 8.65
CA TYR A 45 3.81 -1.56 8.93
C TYR A 45 4.35 -2.32 10.16
N CYS A 46 3.62 -2.30 11.28
CA CYS A 46 4.03 -2.98 12.51
C CYS A 46 4.17 -4.49 12.34
N LEU A 47 3.26 -5.12 11.59
CA LEU A 47 3.34 -6.54 11.26
C LEU A 47 4.54 -6.82 10.35
N ASN A 48 4.67 -6.07 9.25
CA ASN A 48 5.74 -6.27 8.28
C ASN A 48 7.12 -6.21 8.94
N ARG A 49 7.38 -5.19 9.78
CA ARG A 49 8.65 -5.02 10.52
C ARG A 49 9.00 -6.18 11.44
N ARG A 50 8.04 -7.04 11.82
CA ARG A 50 8.25 -8.18 12.72
C ARG A 50 8.37 -9.52 11.99
N THR A 51 8.19 -9.52 10.67
CA THR A 51 8.39 -10.73 9.86
C THR A 51 9.89 -11.04 9.72
N ALA A 52 10.20 -12.29 9.40
CA ALA A 52 11.60 -12.70 9.17
C ALA A 52 12.19 -12.06 7.90
N ASN A 53 11.35 -11.85 6.88
CA ASN A 53 11.73 -11.22 5.62
C ASN A 53 10.64 -10.19 5.25
N PRO A 54 10.73 -8.95 5.76
CA PRO A 54 9.75 -7.91 5.46
C PRO A 54 9.69 -7.63 3.95
N VAL A 55 8.49 -7.39 3.44
CA VAL A 55 8.31 -6.90 2.06
C VAL A 55 8.77 -5.45 1.95
N GLN A 56 9.07 -5.01 0.74
CA GLN A 56 9.32 -3.60 0.45
C GLN A 56 7.98 -2.86 0.45
N LEU A 57 7.69 -2.08 1.51
CA LEU A 57 6.40 -1.43 1.70
C LEU A 57 6.43 0.03 1.23
N TYR A 58 5.43 0.41 0.46
CA TYR A 58 5.26 1.75 -0.10
C TYR A 58 3.89 2.33 0.26
N ALA A 59 3.83 3.64 0.46
CA ALA A 59 2.59 4.42 0.49
C ALA A 59 2.69 5.46 -0.63
N THR A 60 1.85 5.34 -1.65
CA THR A 60 1.83 6.19 -2.86
C THR A 60 0.59 7.06 -2.88
N ASN A 61 0.61 8.17 -3.63
CA ASN A 61 -0.40 9.25 -3.52
C ASN A 61 -0.57 9.69 -2.06
N PHE A 62 0.48 9.60 -1.24
CA PHE A 62 0.41 9.84 0.20
C PHE A 62 0.48 11.34 0.50
N CYS A 63 -0.63 12.02 0.24
CA CYS A 63 -0.82 13.46 0.44
C CYS A 63 -2.17 13.75 1.12
N GLY A 64 -2.56 15.03 1.19
CA GLY A 64 -3.89 15.44 1.62
C GLY A 64 -4.27 14.99 3.04
N ARG A 65 -5.55 14.63 3.20
CA ARG A 65 -6.17 14.35 4.51
C ARG A 65 -5.59 13.12 5.18
N SER A 66 -5.23 12.09 4.42
CA SER A 66 -4.54 10.91 4.95
C SER A 66 -3.16 11.26 5.53
N LYS A 67 -2.39 12.13 4.86
CA LYS A 67 -1.08 12.60 5.38
C LYS A 67 -1.24 13.47 6.63
N GLU A 68 -2.25 14.34 6.66
CA GLU A 68 -2.59 15.16 7.84
C GLU A 68 -2.98 14.29 9.05
N VAL A 69 -3.82 13.27 8.84
CA VAL A 69 -4.19 12.31 9.89
C VAL A 69 -2.99 11.48 10.34
N MET A 70 -2.09 11.11 9.44
CA MET A 70 -0.87 10.39 9.82
C MET A 70 0.06 11.23 10.69
N ALA A 71 0.07 12.57 10.55
CA ALA A 71 0.94 13.45 11.31
C ALA A 71 0.72 13.39 12.83
N TYR A 72 -0.46 12.91 13.29
CA TYR A 72 -0.71 12.62 14.71
C TYR A 72 0.11 11.43 15.25
N ASN A 73 0.62 10.56 14.38
CA ASN A 73 1.53 9.47 14.75
C ASN A 73 2.97 10.01 14.78
N ILE A 74 3.37 10.54 15.93
CA ILE A 74 4.69 11.17 16.12
C ILE A 74 5.81 10.21 15.70
N GLY A 75 6.69 10.69 14.81
CA GLY A 75 7.86 9.96 14.33
C GLY A 75 7.60 8.99 13.18
N TYR A 76 6.41 9.03 12.55
CA TYR A 76 6.12 8.22 11.36
C TYR A 76 7.10 8.46 10.21
N GLN A 77 7.68 9.66 10.13
CA GLN A 77 8.68 10.03 9.12
C GLN A 77 9.96 9.19 9.23
N ASN A 78 10.22 8.61 10.40
CA ASN A 78 11.36 7.72 10.65
C ASN A 78 11.00 6.24 10.45
N TRP A 79 9.80 5.93 9.99
CA TRP A 79 9.41 4.57 9.69
C TRP A 79 10.16 4.08 8.46
N ASP A 80 10.52 2.81 8.50
CA ASP A 80 11.14 2.11 7.38
C ASP A 80 10.04 1.75 6.38
N ILE A 81 9.57 2.73 5.63
CA ILE A 81 8.52 2.62 4.62
C ILE A 81 8.75 3.74 3.59
N HIS A 82 8.46 3.46 2.33
CA HIS A 82 8.63 4.43 1.26
C HIS A 82 7.37 5.29 1.09
N PHE A 83 7.31 6.44 1.77
CA PHE A 83 6.28 7.44 1.53
C PHE A 83 6.55 8.22 0.24
N ASN A 84 5.57 8.28 -0.66
CA ASN A 84 5.63 8.99 -1.93
C ASN A 84 4.32 9.76 -2.17
N GLU A 85 4.43 11.05 -2.50
CA GLU A 85 3.27 11.86 -2.90
C GLU A 85 2.83 11.57 -4.34
N LYS A 86 3.70 10.93 -5.15
CA LYS A 86 3.40 10.55 -6.53
C LYS A 86 2.55 9.29 -6.62
N ASN A 87 1.83 9.16 -7.72
CA ASN A 87 1.08 7.95 -8.07
C ASN A 87 2.03 6.76 -8.30
N TYR A 88 1.60 5.55 -7.92
CA TYR A 88 2.38 4.32 -8.07
C TYR A 88 2.82 4.06 -9.52
N THR A 89 2.03 4.47 -10.52
CA THR A 89 2.41 4.38 -11.95
C THR A 89 3.59 5.27 -12.35
N SER A 90 3.90 6.29 -11.55
CA SER A 90 5.08 7.16 -11.73
C SER A 90 6.27 6.72 -10.86
N VAL A 91 6.06 5.81 -9.91
CA VAL A 91 7.09 5.27 -9.01
C VAL A 91 7.64 3.95 -9.54
N PHE A 92 6.80 3.15 -10.20
CA PHE A 92 7.14 1.82 -10.71
C PHE A 92 6.94 1.73 -12.21
N LEU A 93 7.60 0.74 -12.82
CA LEU A 93 7.37 0.41 -14.22
C LEU A 93 5.97 -0.18 -14.37
N LYS A 94 5.21 0.32 -15.34
CA LYS A 94 3.82 -0.08 -15.58
C LYS A 94 3.63 -1.60 -15.66
N ASN A 95 4.54 -2.30 -16.34
CA ASN A 95 4.48 -3.75 -16.54
C ASN A 95 4.77 -4.57 -15.27
N ASP A 96 5.33 -3.95 -14.23
CA ASP A 96 5.57 -4.60 -12.95
C ASP A 96 4.35 -4.52 -12.02
N ILE A 97 3.36 -3.69 -12.34
CA ILE A 97 2.24 -3.38 -11.45
C ILE A 97 1.11 -4.38 -11.62
N VAL A 98 0.65 -4.94 -10.49
CA VAL A 98 -0.57 -5.74 -10.38
C VAL A 98 -1.46 -5.11 -9.30
N TYR A 99 -2.63 -4.62 -9.68
CA TYR A 99 -3.59 -4.05 -8.75
C TYR A 99 -4.46 -5.14 -8.13
N LEU A 100 -4.41 -5.30 -6.81
CA LEU A 100 -5.23 -6.25 -6.07
C LEU A 100 -6.64 -5.69 -5.85
N THR A 101 -7.63 -6.39 -6.36
CA THR A 101 -9.05 -6.01 -6.25
C THR A 101 -9.95 -7.24 -6.27
N SER A 102 -10.90 -7.30 -5.35
CA SER A 102 -11.84 -8.42 -5.23
C SER A 102 -12.79 -8.56 -6.41
N ASP A 103 -12.93 -7.50 -7.22
CA ASP A 103 -13.82 -7.51 -8.39
C ASP A 103 -13.14 -8.07 -9.66
N SER A 104 -11.82 -8.33 -9.61
CA SER A 104 -11.07 -8.85 -10.76
C SER A 104 -11.45 -10.29 -11.10
N GLU A 105 -11.64 -10.59 -12.38
CA GLU A 105 -11.84 -11.98 -12.86
C GLU A 105 -10.56 -12.83 -12.82
N ASN A 106 -9.38 -12.19 -12.83
CA ASN A 106 -8.10 -12.90 -12.78
C ASN A 106 -7.79 -13.33 -11.35
N VAL A 107 -7.55 -14.63 -11.15
CA VAL A 107 -7.16 -15.21 -9.85
C VAL A 107 -5.64 -15.14 -9.67
N LEU A 108 -5.17 -14.57 -8.56
CA LEU A 108 -3.75 -14.57 -8.21
C LEU A 108 -3.35 -15.91 -7.58
N SER A 109 -2.73 -16.80 -8.36
CA SER A 109 -2.29 -18.11 -7.88
C SER A 109 -0.94 -18.06 -7.14
N GLU A 110 -0.04 -17.18 -7.57
CA GLU A 110 1.33 -17.08 -7.06
C GLU A 110 1.82 -15.64 -7.05
N LEU A 111 2.73 -15.34 -6.12
CA LEU A 111 3.39 -14.04 -6.03
C LEU A 111 4.72 -14.06 -6.79
N ASP A 112 4.93 -13.08 -7.67
CA ASP A 112 6.18 -12.83 -8.37
C ASP A 112 6.95 -11.71 -7.65
N ASP A 113 8.11 -12.06 -7.10
CA ASP A 113 9.01 -11.16 -6.37
C ASP A 113 9.55 -9.99 -7.21
N ARG A 114 9.36 -10.03 -8.55
CA ARG A 114 9.69 -8.94 -9.46
C ARG A 114 8.54 -7.95 -9.62
N LYS A 115 7.32 -8.28 -9.21
CA LYS A 115 6.14 -7.41 -9.35
C LYS A 115 5.97 -6.45 -8.17
N VAL A 116 5.04 -5.51 -8.36
CA VAL A 116 4.53 -4.60 -7.35
C VAL A 116 3.04 -4.85 -7.22
N TYR A 117 2.63 -5.29 -6.04
CA TYR A 117 1.22 -5.53 -5.74
C TYR A 117 0.61 -4.29 -5.07
N VAL A 118 -0.36 -3.68 -5.72
CA VAL A 118 -1.01 -2.44 -5.27
C VAL A 118 -2.31 -2.77 -4.55
N ILE A 119 -2.50 -2.21 -3.35
CA ILE A 119 -3.72 -2.32 -2.56
C ILE A 119 -4.32 -0.92 -2.42
N GLY A 120 -5.61 -0.78 -2.70
CA GLY A 120 -6.30 0.50 -2.50
C GLY A 120 -6.45 0.85 -1.02
N ALA A 121 -5.99 2.04 -0.63
CA ALA A 121 -6.15 2.56 0.73
C ALA A 121 -7.56 3.14 0.92
N LEU A 122 -8.57 2.27 0.84
CA LEU A 122 -9.98 2.65 0.79
C LEU A 122 -10.79 1.86 1.83
N VAL A 123 -11.46 2.58 2.71
CA VAL A 123 -12.43 2.03 3.66
C VAL A 123 -13.83 2.45 3.20
N ASP A 124 -14.46 1.61 2.37
CA ASP A 124 -15.73 1.95 1.71
C ASP A 124 -16.95 1.20 2.22
N TYR A 125 -16.78 0.14 3.02
CA TYR A 125 -17.87 -0.79 3.41
C TYR A 125 -18.59 -1.38 2.20
N ASN A 126 -17.86 -1.67 1.11
CA ASN A 126 -18.40 -2.21 -0.14
C ASN A 126 -19.42 -1.28 -0.84
N ARG A 127 -19.31 0.03 -0.60
CA ARG A 127 -20.15 1.06 -1.26
C ARG A 127 -19.64 1.40 -2.66
N HIS A 128 -18.36 1.19 -2.92
CA HIS A 128 -17.70 1.53 -4.18
C HIS A 128 -17.26 0.27 -4.94
N LYS A 129 -18.21 -0.67 -5.14
CA LYS A 129 -17.99 -1.91 -5.89
C LYS A 129 -17.37 -1.63 -7.27
N GLY A 130 -16.34 -2.40 -7.62
CA GLY A 130 -15.64 -2.28 -8.90
C GLY A 130 -14.78 -1.04 -9.06
N HIS A 131 -14.65 -0.17 -8.05
CA HIS A 131 -13.93 1.10 -8.20
C HIS A 131 -12.45 0.88 -8.50
N THR A 132 -11.76 0.07 -7.69
CA THR A 132 -10.33 -0.20 -7.87
C THR A 132 -10.04 -1.02 -9.13
N LEU A 133 -10.96 -1.91 -9.53
CA LEU A 133 -10.88 -2.60 -10.82
C LEU A 133 -10.96 -1.63 -11.98
N ARG A 134 -11.94 -0.71 -11.97
CA ARG A 134 -12.07 0.32 -13.01
C ARG A 134 -10.82 1.17 -13.11
N VAL A 135 -10.26 1.61 -11.98
CA VAL A 135 -8.99 2.36 -11.94
C VAL A 135 -7.85 1.56 -12.61
N ALA A 136 -7.73 0.27 -12.33
CA ALA A 136 -6.72 -0.57 -12.94
C ALA A 136 -6.90 -0.72 -14.47
N ILE A 137 -8.14 -0.93 -14.92
CA ILE A 137 -8.49 -1.04 -16.34
C ILE A 137 -8.22 0.27 -17.07
N GLU A 138 -8.66 1.41 -16.54
CA GLU A 138 -8.47 2.73 -17.14
C GLU A 138 -6.99 3.09 -17.25
N GLN A 139 -6.17 2.69 -16.27
CA GLN A 139 -4.73 2.85 -16.33
C GLN A 139 -4.04 1.81 -17.21
N GLY A 140 -4.75 0.76 -17.66
CA GLY A 140 -4.23 -0.34 -18.46
C GLY A 140 -3.13 -1.13 -17.74
N ILE A 141 -3.28 -1.35 -16.44
CA ILE A 141 -2.37 -2.18 -15.62
C ILE A 141 -3.01 -3.53 -15.31
N ALA A 142 -2.19 -4.53 -14.99
CA ALA A 142 -2.70 -5.84 -14.59
C ALA A 142 -3.47 -5.72 -13.26
N HIS A 143 -4.45 -6.60 -13.07
CA HIS A 143 -5.24 -6.69 -11.85
C HIS A 143 -5.57 -8.15 -11.52
N ALA A 144 -5.73 -8.46 -10.23
CA ALA A 144 -6.04 -9.81 -9.75
C ALA A 144 -6.82 -9.79 -8.41
N GLN A 145 -7.53 -10.88 -8.12
CA GLN A 145 -8.17 -11.16 -6.82
C GLN A 145 -7.39 -12.23 -6.04
#